data_AF-Q2VR70-F1
#
_entry.id   AF-Q2VR70-F1
#
_cell.length_a   1.000
_cell.length_b   1.000
_cell.length_c   1.000
_cell.angle_alpha   90.00
_cell.angle_beta   90.00
_cell.angle_gamma   90.00
#
_symmetry.space_group_name_H-M   'P 1'
#
loop_
_entity.id
_entity.type
_entity.pdbx_description
1 polymer ?
#
loop_
_entity_poly.entity_id
_entity_poly.type
_entity_poly.pdbx_seq_one_letter_code
_entity_poly.pdbx_strand_id
1 'polypeptide(L)'
;VQSAKVESQTQTTPKKPSLQDDNSNARRTVSASETEALLQPGFGFSAKIPRRNLFPQGKEDVAPIGDIKEITGDLTKIPYEEEVKAYGSSADGFSHTHDRNHKLYTRDFNFVRSGYVLHSGAKPEIKPKEILRTGAHGYVYYLGIEPAKAIPTQKATYKGYWDFTTDARKGRDSKYFSNSAGINIGATPENSYDINVDDSEKPMGHTGEFTADFANKTLTGTLVRNGYVSRSKEQKITTIYDIDAKIKGNRFSGKANAKNTDDPYFGKSSTTLEGGFFGGKAQELAGKFLADDKSVFVVFAGKRDADAKKDDSESAFDAFKIKLKDLNKSEMDTFGNATHLIINNKQIPLIAEGKKSFAEMKFDDLVTRTIDGKTYRVSVCCNNLDYVKFGTYREGNNSDTAHQYLVGERTAVADLPTGTVKYRGTWDGVMYSKSGSAGAESPSNSESGTRSLFDVDFVNKKINGKLIANDGVEERPMLTLEGNLKGNGFAGTAKTGNSGFNLDPKSTNGGTVVHINTQFEGGFYGPKATELGGIVHSAETDKDRVSITFGGKRQIEK
;
A
#
# COMPACT_ATOMS: atom_id res chain seq x y z
N VAL A 1 2.67 -54.83 68.13
CA VAL A 1 2.81 -54.33 66.75
C VAL A 1 1.80 -53.21 66.56
N GLN A 2 2.24 -51.95 66.65
CA GLN A 2 1.44 -50.78 66.34
C GLN A 2 2.35 -49.86 65.52
N SER A 3 2.14 -49.88 64.20
CA SER A 3 2.92 -49.10 63.24
C SER A 3 2.12 -47.85 62.91
N ALA A 4 2.65 -46.69 63.32
CA ALA A 4 2.11 -45.38 62.97
C ALA A 4 2.27 -45.13 61.47
N LYS A 5 1.17 -44.74 60.81
CA LYS A 5 1.13 -44.32 59.41
C LYS A 5 1.51 -42.84 59.34
N VAL A 6 2.57 -42.55 58.59
CA VAL A 6 2.99 -41.18 58.25
C VAL A 6 2.08 -40.65 57.14
N GLU A 7 1.45 -39.50 57.38
CA GLU A 7 0.69 -38.76 56.36
C GLU A 7 1.66 -38.09 55.36
N SER A 8 1.45 -38.39 54.08
CA SER A 8 2.12 -37.74 52.96
C SER A 8 1.46 -36.39 52.71
N GLN A 9 2.21 -35.30 52.91
CA GLN A 9 1.83 -33.96 52.49
C GLN A 9 1.91 -33.86 50.96
N THR A 10 0.76 -33.67 50.32
CA THR A 10 0.66 -33.34 48.90
C THR A 10 1.19 -31.92 48.66
N GLN A 11 2.32 -31.82 47.96
CA GLN A 11 2.79 -30.55 47.38
C GLN A 11 1.75 -30.07 46.36
N THR A 12 1.12 -28.93 46.64
CA THR A 12 0.30 -28.19 45.70
C THR A 12 1.22 -27.46 44.72
N THR A 13 1.39 -28.01 43.51
CA THR A 13 2.02 -27.31 42.41
C THR A 13 1.20 -26.05 42.10
N PRO A 14 1.81 -24.85 42.04
CA PRO A 14 1.08 -23.63 41.67
C PRO A 14 0.42 -23.80 40.30
N LYS A 15 -0.90 -23.63 40.24
CA LYS A 15 -1.67 -23.73 39.00
C LYS A 15 -1.21 -22.60 38.06
N LYS A 16 -0.55 -22.95 36.95
CA LYS A 16 -0.15 -22.00 35.89
C LYS A 16 -1.40 -21.17 35.51
N PRO A 17 -1.32 -19.82 35.45
CA PRO A 17 -2.46 -19.00 35.06
C PRO A 17 -3.02 -19.46 33.72
N SER A 18 -4.34 -19.62 33.63
CA SER A 18 -5.01 -19.91 32.37
C SER A 18 -4.91 -18.67 31.50
N LEU A 19 -4.31 -18.78 30.31
CA LEU A 19 -4.17 -17.69 29.35
C LEU A 19 -5.28 -17.76 28.30
N GLN A 20 -5.66 -16.61 27.74
CA GLN A 20 -6.57 -16.50 26.59
C GLN A 20 -6.19 -15.32 25.68
N ASP A 21 -6.62 -15.39 24.42
CA ASP A 21 -6.43 -14.31 23.44
C ASP A 21 -7.04 -12.98 23.95
N ASP A 22 -6.25 -11.91 23.82
CA ASP A 22 -6.71 -10.56 24.10
C ASP A 22 -7.64 -10.07 22.98
N ASN A 23 -8.94 -10.19 23.24
CA ASN A 23 -10.03 -9.71 22.39
C ASN A 23 -10.63 -8.38 22.87
N SER A 24 -9.85 -7.56 23.60
CA SER A 24 -10.31 -6.25 24.11
C SER A 24 -10.61 -5.24 23.00
N ASN A 25 -10.01 -5.40 21.82
CA ASN A 25 -10.31 -4.58 20.66
C ASN A 25 -11.40 -5.22 19.80
N ALA A 26 -12.32 -4.41 19.29
CA ALA A 26 -13.30 -4.85 18.32
C ALA A 26 -12.61 -5.45 17.08
N ARG A 27 -13.14 -6.59 16.60
CA ARG A 27 -12.64 -7.25 15.39
C ARG A 27 -12.80 -6.32 14.19
N ARG A 28 -11.82 -6.35 13.30
CA ARG A 28 -11.88 -5.58 12.06
C ARG A 28 -12.97 -6.12 11.13
N THR A 29 -13.86 -5.23 10.70
CA THR A 29 -14.85 -5.50 9.64
C THR A 29 -14.53 -4.70 8.38
N VAL A 30 -14.70 -5.31 7.21
CA VAL A 30 -14.65 -4.64 5.91
C VAL A 30 -15.91 -3.77 5.77
N SER A 31 -15.74 -2.49 5.45
CA SER A 31 -16.87 -1.57 5.23
C SER A 31 -17.22 -1.48 3.75
N ALA A 32 -18.51 -1.23 3.44
CA ALA A 32 -18.99 -1.06 2.07
C ALA A 32 -18.36 0.13 1.33
N SER A 33 -17.68 1.05 2.01
CA SER A 33 -16.93 2.15 1.39
C SER A 33 -15.68 1.69 0.63
N GLU A 34 -15.23 0.45 0.84
CA GLU A 34 -14.08 -0.15 0.16
C GLU A 34 -14.43 -0.73 -1.23
N THR A 35 -15.63 -0.45 -1.79
CA THR A 35 -16.05 -0.97 -3.11
C THR A 35 -16.27 0.09 -4.18
N GLU A 36 -16.22 1.39 -3.85
CA GLU A 36 -16.31 2.44 -4.87
C GLU A 36 -15.04 2.46 -5.73
N ALA A 37 -15.19 2.26 -7.04
CA ALA A 37 -14.07 2.11 -7.97
C ALA A 37 -13.08 3.29 -7.96
N LEU A 38 -13.58 4.52 -7.75
CA LEU A 38 -12.74 5.73 -7.72
C LEU A 38 -11.97 5.90 -6.41
N LEU A 39 -12.42 5.27 -5.33
CA LEU A 39 -11.78 5.25 -4.02
C LEU A 39 -10.86 4.04 -3.82
N GLN A 40 -10.74 3.16 -4.83
CA GLN A 40 -9.77 2.08 -4.79
C GLN A 40 -8.35 2.66 -4.86
N PRO A 41 -7.45 2.22 -3.98
CA PRO A 41 -6.06 2.63 -4.05
C PRO A 41 -5.39 1.97 -5.26
N GLY A 42 -4.45 2.70 -5.84
CA GLY A 42 -3.64 2.24 -6.96
C GLY A 42 -2.31 2.99 -7.02
N PHE A 43 -1.41 2.49 -7.85
CA PHE A 43 -0.13 3.15 -8.14
C PHE A 43 -0.35 4.46 -8.89
N GLY A 44 -1.35 4.50 -9.78
CA GLY A 44 -1.67 5.68 -10.55
C GLY A 44 -3.00 5.54 -11.26
N PHE A 45 -3.50 6.66 -11.75
CA PHE A 45 -4.71 6.69 -12.57
C PHE A 45 -4.59 7.74 -13.66
N SER A 46 -5.33 7.54 -14.74
CA SER A 46 -5.41 8.45 -15.88
C SER A 46 -6.84 8.67 -16.35
N ALA A 47 -7.06 9.82 -16.99
CA ALA A 47 -8.24 10.11 -17.78
C ALA A 47 -7.82 10.60 -19.16
N LYS A 48 -8.54 10.16 -20.20
CA LYS A 48 -8.36 10.66 -21.55
C LYS A 48 -8.94 12.06 -21.68
N ILE A 49 -8.24 12.96 -22.37
CA ILE A 49 -8.73 14.32 -22.66
C ILE A 49 -9.95 14.21 -23.60
N PRO A 50 -11.15 14.67 -23.19
CA PRO A 50 -12.36 14.55 -24.01
C PRO A 50 -12.27 15.37 -25.31
N ARG A 51 -12.79 14.83 -26.42
CA ARG A 51 -12.94 15.56 -27.70
C ARG A 51 -14.37 15.42 -28.20
N ARG A 52 -15.03 16.55 -28.42
CA ARG A 52 -16.41 16.61 -28.91
C ARG A 52 -16.47 16.24 -30.39
N ASN A 53 -17.47 15.46 -30.74
CA ASN A 53 -17.87 15.14 -32.09
C ASN A 53 -18.54 16.39 -32.69
N LEU A 54 -17.80 17.02 -33.59
CA LEU A 54 -18.20 18.23 -34.30
C LEU A 54 -19.01 17.92 -35.57
N PHE A 55 -19.30 16.63 -35.83
CA PHE A 55 -20.04 16.27 -37.01
C PHE A 55 -21.46 16.88 -36.97
N PRO A 56 -21.90 17.64 -37.99
CA PRO A 56 -23.12 18.47 -37.91
C PRO A 56 -24.41 17.70 -37.57
N GLN A 57 -24.49 16.43 -37.96
CA GLN A 57 -25.67 15.57 -37.74
C GLN A 57 -25.61 14.81 -36.40
N GLY A 58 -24.45 14.76 -35.73
CA GLY A 58 -24.18 13.91 -34.57
C GLY A 58 -24.63 14.44 -33.20
N LYS A 59 -25.18 15.67 -33.12
CA LYS A 59 -25.73 16.30 -31.89
C LYS A 59 -24.98 15.99 -30.57
N GLU A 60 -23.65 16.07 -30.56
CA GLU A 60 -22.91 15.98 -29.29
C GLU A 60 -22.68 17.37 -28.71
N ASP A 61 -23.46 17.73 -27.69
CA ASP A 61 -23.31 19.00 -26.97
C ASP A 61 -22.28 18.90 -25.83
N VAL A 62 -22.06 17.70 -25.29
CA VAL A 62 -21.08 17.42 -24.24
C VAL A 62 -20.29 16.17 -24.59
N ALA A 63 -18.96 16.28 -24.61
CA ALA A 63 -18.08 15.12 -24.53
C ALA A 63 -17.67 14.93 -23.06
N PRO A 64 -18.16 13.89 -22.38
CA PRO A 64 -17.87 13.67 -20.97
C PRO A 64 -16.43 13.21 -20.77
N ILE A 65 -15.95 13.34 -19.53
CA ILE A 65 -14.77 12.61 -19.08
C ILE A 65 -15.12 11.12 -19.08
N GLY A 66 -14.32 10.34 -19.80
CA GLY A 66 -14.50 8.89 -19.91
C GLY A 66 -14.05 8.16 -18.64
N ASP A 67 -13.90 6.85 -18.76
CA ASP A 67 -13.48 6.01 -17.63
C ASP A 67 -12.10 6.40 -17.12
N ILE A 68 -12.00 6.49 -15.79
CA ILE A 68 -10.73 6.66 -15.09
C ILE A 68 -10.02 5.31 -15.05
N LYS A 69 -8.84 5.23 -15.66
CA LYS A 69 -8.08 3.98 -15.79
C LYS A 69 -6.96 3.92 -14.77
N GLU A 70 -6.86 2.80 -14.05
CA GLU A 70 -5.68 2.50 -13.23
C GLU A 70 -4.45 2.30 -14.14
N ILE A 71 -3.32 2.87 -13.74
CA ILE A 71 -2.03 2.73 -14.44
C ILE A 71 -0.93 2.29 -13.47
N THR A 72 0.02 1.52 -14.01
CA THR A 72 1.23 1.09 -13.31
C THR A 72 2.40 1.22 -14.27
N GLY A 73 3.63 1.37 -13.76
CA GLY A 73 4.79 1.52 -14.64
C GLY A 73 6.03 2.02 -13.92
N ASP A 74 7.07 2.24 -14.72
CA ASP A 74 8.36 2.78 -14.30
C ASP A 74 8.42 4.29 -14.59
N LEU A 75 8.95 5.09 -13.64
CA LEU A 75 8.94 6.56 -13.73
C LEU A 75 9.97 7.15 -14.72
N THR A 76 10.84 6.33 -15.31
CA THR A 76 11.72 6.75 -16.41
C THR A 76 10.96 6.87 -17.74
N LYS A 77 9.73 6.33 -17.81
CA LYS A 77 8.87 6.40 -18.98
C LYS A 77 7.64 7.27 -18.71
N ILE A 78 7.20 8.00 -19.72
CA ILE A 78 5.93 8.73 -19.63
C ILE A 78 4.78 7.79 -20.02
N PRO A 79 3.73 7.63 -19.19
CA PRO A 79 2.55 6.85 -19.55
C PRO A 79 1.97 7.31 -20.89
N TYR A 80 1.57 6.37 -21.74
CA TYR A 80 0.97 6.63 -23.07
C TYR A 80 1.84 7.42 -24.06
N GLU A 81 3.13 7.62 -23.79
CA GLU A 81 4.01 8.43 -24.63
C GLU A 81 3.98 8.04 -26.12
N GLU A 82 4.26 6.78 -26.41
CA GLU A 82 4.31 6.27 -27.79
C GLU A 82 2.92 6.30 -28.46
N GLU A 83 1.85 6.03 -27.70
CA GLU A 83 0.48 6.16 -28.19
C GLU A 83 0.20 7.60 -28.62
N VAL A 84 0.49 8.57 -27.75
CA VAL A 84 0.22 9.98 -27.98
C VAL A 84 1.07 10.54 -29.12
N LYS A 85 2.34 10.15 -29.23
CA LYS A 85 3.21 10.51 -30.37
C LYS A 85 2.63 10.01 -31.69
N ALA A 86 2.09 8.79 -31.74
CA ALA A 86 1.52 8.21 -32.95
C ALA A 86 0.29 8.97 -33.49
N TYR A 87 -0.42 9.73 -32.64
CA TYR A 87 -1.51 10.61 -33.08
C TYR A 87 -1.02 11.87 -33.79
N GLY A 88 0.26 12.23 -33.65
CA GLY A 88 0.87 13.37 -34.34
C GLY A 88 1.02 13.15 -35.85
N SER A 89 1.03 14.27 -36.59
CA SER A 89 1.50 14.28 -37.99
C SER A 89 3.01 14.56 -38.10
N SER A 90 3.62 15.15 -37.05
CA SER A 90 5.06 15.31 -36.85
C SER A 90 5.37 15.16 -35.35
N ALA A 91 6.63 15.31 -34.96
CA ALA A 91 7.01 15.37 -33.54
C ALA A 91 6.56 16.70 -32.87
N ASP A 92 6.26 17.72 -33.66
CA ASP A 92 5.88 19.04 -33.17
C ASP A 92 4.51 19.00 -32.50
N GLY A 93 4.43 19.57 -31.29
CA GLY A 93 3.21 19.63 -30.51
C GLY A 93 3.02 18.46 -29.54
N PHE A 94 3.93 17.47 -29.53
CA PHE A 94 4.03 16.55 -28.40
C PHE A 94 4.58 17.28 -27.16
N SER A 95 3.91 17.13 -26.02
CA SER A 95 4.29 17.79 -24.77
C SER A 95 3.90 16.96 -23.55
N HIS A 96 4.69 17.09 -22.48
CA HIS A 96 4.34 16.54 -21.17
C HIS A 96 4.98 17.36 -20.03
N THR A 97 4.36 17.29 -18.86
CA THR A 97 4.71 18.06 -17.65
C THR A 97 6.05 17.73 -16.98
N HIS A 98 6.85 16.84 -17.57
CA HIS A 98 8.14 16.36 -17.01
C HIS A 98 9.27 16.39 -18.03
N ASP A 99 9.11 17.15 -19.12
CA ASP A 99 10.08 17.20 -20.22
C ASP A 99 11.35 17.98 -19.88
N ARG A 100 11.33 18.76 -18.79
CA ARG A 100 12.42 19.64 -18.33
C ARG A 100 12.85 20.70 -19.36
N ASN A 101 12.07 20.91 -20.42
CA ASN A 101 12.35 21.95 -21.42
C ASN A 101 12.01 23.34 -20.90
N HIS A 102 11.25 23.41 -19.80
CA HIS A 102 10.81 24.64 -19.17
C HIS A 102 10.78 24.51 -17.65
N LYS A 103 10.95 25.62 -16.90
CA LYS A 103 11.01 25.60 -15.42
C LYS A 103 9.73 25.02 -14.79
N LEU A 104 8.56 25.37 -15.34
CA LEU A 104 7.26 24.81 -14.94
C LEU A 104 7.17 23.28 -15.09
N TYR A 105 7.94 22.71 -16.03
CA TYR A 105 7.99 21.27 -16.32
C TYR A 105 9.24 20.61 -15.72
N THR A 106 10.00 21.35 -14.91
CA THR A 106 11.10 20.83 -14.11
C THR A 106 10.58 20.46 -12.72
N ARG A 107 9.79 19.37 -12.67
CA ARG A 107 9.16 18.87 -11.44
C ARG A 107 10.06 17.83 -10.78
N ASP A 108 10.77 18.21 -9.71
CA ASP A 108 11.76 17.37 -9.02
C ASP A 108 11.13 16.34 -8.07
N PHE A 109 10.50 15.31 -8.66
CA PHE A 109 9.96 14.15 -7.94
C PHE A 109 10.79 12.90 -8.24
N ASN A 110 10.97 12.05 -7.24
CA ASN A 110 11.72 10.79 -7.32
C ASN A 110 10.80 9.57 -7.33
N PHE A 111 9.65 9.64 -6.67
CA PHE A 111 8.73 8.54 -6.44
C PHE A 111 7.35 8.75 -7.08
N VAL A 112 7.09 9.95 -7.63
CA VAL A 112 5.87 10.24 -8.37
C VAL A 112 6.12 10.96 -9.71
N ARG A 113 5.14 10.84 -10.61
CA ARG A 113 4.95 11.64 -11.82
C ARG A 113 3.48 12.01 -11.91
N SER A 114 3.18 13.28 -12.12
CA SER A 114 1.81 13.73 -12.36
C SER A 114 1.74 14.85 -13.38
N GLY A 115 0.63 14.94 -14.07
CA GLY A 115 0.26 16.04 -14.94
C GLY A 115 -0.42 15.54 -16.20
N TYR A 116 0.00 16.06 -17.36
CA TYR A 116 -0.50 15.61 -18.65
C TYR A 116 0.62 15.16 -19.59
N VAL A 117 0.20 14.39 -20.58
CA VAL A 117 0.92 14.03 -21.80
C VAL A 117 -0.06 14.20 -22.96
N LEU A 118 0.28 15.03 -23.94
CA LEU A 118 -0.61 15.31 -25.05
C LEU A 118 0.15 15.63 -26.33
N HIS A 119 -0.58 15.53 -27.44
CA HIS A 119 -0.18 16.02 -28.73
C HIS A 119 -1.15 17.10 -29.18
N SER A 120 -0.73 18.36 -29.24
CA SER A 120 -1.58 19.50 -29.61
C SER A 120 -2.00 19.47 -31.07
N GLY A 121 -1.10 19.05 -31.97
CA GLY A 121 -1.35 18.85 -33.41
C GLY A 121 -1.86 17.45 -33.79
N ALA A 122 -2.66 16.80 -32.95
CA ALA A 122 -3.14 15.44 -33.21
C ALA A 122 -4.02 15.35 -34.47
N LYS A 123 -3.88 14.26 -35.23
CA LYS A 123 -4.72 13.95 -36.39
C LYS A 123 -6.21 13.96 -36.01
N PRO A 124 -7.09 14.44 -36.90
CA PRO A 124 -8.53 14.38 -36.66
C PRO A 124 -9.02 12.93 -36.71
N GLU A 125 -9.93 12.57 -35.80
CA GLU A 125 -10.70 11.33 -35.92
C GLU A 125 -11.85 11.61 -36.87
N ILE A 126 -11.84 10.97 -38.05
CA ILE A 126 -12.84 11.15 -39.09
C ILE A 126 -13.47 9.81 -39.42
N LYS A 127 -14.77 9.69 -39.18
CA LYS A 127 -15.62 8.65 -39.78
C LYS A 127 -16.67 9.35 -40.64
N PRO A 128 -16.68 9.12 -41.96
CA PRO A 128 -17.61 9.80 -42.85
C PRO A 128 -19.04 9.71 -42.35
N LYS A 129 -19.74 10.85 -42.30
CA LYS A 129 -21.14 10.96 -41.85
C LYS A 129 -21.42 10.70 -40.37
N GLU A 130 -20.40 10.41 -39.56
CA GLU A 130 -20.60 9.97 -38.16
C GLU A 130 -19.73 10.72 -37.15
N ILE A 131 -18.42 10.81 -37.37
CA ILE A 131 -17.46 11.34 -36.39
C ILE A 131 -16.55 12.38 -37.05
N LEU A 132 -16.44 13.54 -36.41
CA LEU A 132 -15.39 14.52 -36.63
C LEU A 132 -14.91 15.04 -35.27
N ARG A 133 -13.77 14.55 -34.79
CA ARG A 133 -13.12 15.09 -33.58
C ARG A 133 -11.81 15.73 -33.98
N THR A 134 -11.57 16.97 -33.56
CA THR A 134 -10.33 17.73 -33.80
C THR A 134 -9.71 18.16 -32.46
N GLY A 135 -8.52 18.79 -32.50
CA GLY A 135 -7.81 19.26 -31.31
C GLY A 135 -6.86 18.23 -30.70
N ALA A 136 -6.27 18.60 -29.55
CA ALA A 136 -5.26 17.81 -28.89
C ALA A 136 -5.73 16.39 -28.51
N HIS A 137 -4.80 15.44 -28.51
CA HIS A 137 -5.03 14.08 -28.02
C HIS A 137 -4.08 13.80 -26.87
N GLY A 138 -4.58 13.21 -25.78
CA GLY A 138 -3.71 12.90 -24.66
C GLY A 138 -4.45 12.46 -23.42
N TYR A 139 -3.70 12.46 -22.33
CA TYR A 139 -4.13 11.96 -21.03
C TYR A 139 -3.66 12.89 -19.92
N VAL A 140 -4.48 12.99 -18.88
CA VAL A 140 -4.10 13.56 -17.57
C VAL A 140 -3.93 12.39 -16.60
N TYR A 141 -2.85 12.36 -15.83
CA TYR A 141 -2.52 11.22 -14.99
C TYR A 141 -1.70 11.60 -13.75
N TYR A 142 -1.71 10.70 -12.76
CA TYR A 142 -0.60 10.55 -11.83
C TYR A 142 -0.17 9.08 -11.76
N LEU A 143 1.10 8.86 -11.44
CA LEU A 143 1.72 7.56 -11.23
C LEU A 143 2.75 7.70 -10.11
N GLY A 144 2.71 6.78 -9.15
CA GLY A 144 3.70 6.65 -8.10
C GLY A 144 4.28 5.24 -8.03
N ILE A 145 5.47 5.13 -7.45
CA ILE A 145 6.17 3.88 -7.16
C ILE A 145 6.53 3.83 -5.68
N GLU A 146 6.83 2.64 -5.18
CA GLU A 146 7.26 2.42 -3.79
C GLU A 146 6.28 3.06 -2.77
N PRO A 147 5.02 2.58 -2.66
CA PRO A 147 4.10 3.05 -1.65
C PRO A 147 4.74 3.03 -0.25
N ALA A 148 4.58 4.11 0.50
CA ALA A 148 5.35 4.33 1.72
C ALA A 148 5.14 3.22 2.76
N LYS A 149 6.24 2.66 3.28
CA LYS A 149 6.22 1.65 4.36
C LYS A 149 6.61 2.21 5.72
N ALA A 150 7.22 3.40 5.74
CA ALA A 150 7.41 4.20 6.94
C ALA A 150 6.68 5.55 6.81
N ILE A 151 6.12 6.03 7.92
CA ILE A 151 5.29 7.23 7.96
C ILE A 151 5.89 8.23 8.96
N PRO A 152 5.93 9.53 8.64
CA PRO A 152 6.37 10.57 9.57
C PRO A 152 5.53 10.59 10.85
N THR A 153 6.19 10.80 11.98
CA THR A 153 5.55 10.89 13.31
C THR A 153 4.97 12.28 13.59
N GLN A 154 5.39 13.29 12.84
CA GLN A 154 4.96 14.68 12.97
C GLN A 154 4.17 15.14 11.75
N LYS A 155 3.53 16.31 11.86
CA LYS A 155 2.93 16.97 10.70
C LYS A 155 3.96 17.18 9.60
N ALA A 156 3.55 16.96 8.36
CA ALA A 156 4.39 17.12 7.20
C ALA A 156 3.69 17.98 6.15
N THR A 157 4.39 18.99 5.64
CA THR A 157 3.93 19.82 4.54
C THR A 157 4.51 19.31 3.23
N TYR A 158 3.66 19.19 2.21
CA TYR A 158 3.99 18.79 0.86
C TYR A 158 3.63 19.92 -0.09
N LYS A 159 4.54 20.27 -0.99
CA LYS A 159 4.33 21.30 -2.01
C LYS A 159 4.56 20.71 -3.38
N GLY A 160 3.78 21.14 -4.36
CA GLY A 160 3.93 20.69 -5.73
C GLY A 160 2.88 21.28 -6.66
N TYR A 161 2.37 20.44 -7.57
CA TYR A 161 1.57 20.87 -8.71
C TYR A 161 0.27 20.08 -8.80
N TRP A 162 -0.72 20.67 -9.45
CA TRP A 162 -1.93 19.97 -9.86
C TRP A 162 -2.24 20.29 -11.32
N ASP A 163 -2.88 19.34 -11.99
CA ASP A 163 -3.25 19.42 -13.38
C ASP A 163 -4.63 18.79 -13.57
N PHE A 164 -5.27 19.03 -14.70
CA PHE A 164 -6.66 18.63 -14.90
C PHE A 164 -7.02 18.45 -16.36
N THR A 165 -8.11 17.72 -16.60
CA THR A 165 -8.89 17.81 -17.83
C THR A 165 -10.36 18.03 -17.51
N THR A 166 -11.03 18.90 -18.26
CA THR A 166 -12.48 19.12 -18.14
C THR A 166 -13.25 18.23 -19.13
N ASP A 167 -14.56 18.08 -18.94
CA ASP A 167 -15.46 17.76 -20.05
C ASP A 167 -15.38 18.86 -21.13
N ALA A 168 -15.83 18.56 -22.35
CA ALA A 168 -15.95 19.55 -23.42
C ALA A 168 -17.43 19.86 -23.66
N ARG A 169 -17.84 21.12 -23.53
CA ARG A 169 -19.26 21.51 -23.60
C ARG A 169 -19.49 22.67 -24.58
N LYS A 170 -20.37 22.44 -25.55
CA LYS A 170 -20.80 23.45 -26.51
C LYS A 170 -21.38 24.67 -25.77
N GLY A 171 -20.95 25.86 -26.16
CA GLY A 171 -21.44 27.12 -25.60
C GLY A 171 -20.97 27.44 -24.18
N ARG A 172 -20.01 26.68 -23.63
CA ARG A 172 -19.35 27.05 -22.36
C ARG A 172 -18.53 28.33 -22.54
N ASP A 173 -18.54 29.18 -21.51
CA ASP A 173 -17.72 30.39 -21.44
C ASP A 173 -16.22 30.05 -21.57
N SER A 174 -15.48 30.72 -22.45
CA SER A 174 -14.03 30.55 -22.64
C SER A 174 -13.17 31.23 -21.55
N LYS A 175 -13.72 31.47 -20.35
CA LYS A 175 -13.16 32.31 -19.27
C LYS A 175 -11.71 32.04 -18.86
N TYR A 176 -11.20 30.82 -18.95
CA TYR A 176 -9.80 30.53 -18.54
C TYR A 176 -8.93 29.95 -19.66
N PHE A 177 -9.54 29.61 -20.79
CA PHE A 177 -8.89 28.77 -21.79
C PHE A 177 -9.04 29.30 -23.20
N SER A 178 -7.97 29.14 -23.99
CA SER A 178 -7.92 29.53 -25.40
C SER A 178 -8.22 28.33 -26.34
N ASN A 179 -8.19 28.55 -27.66
CA ASN A 179 -8.23 27.49 -28.67
C ASN A 179 -9.43 26.53 -28.59
N SER A 180 -10.61 27.04 -28.18
CA SER A 180 -11.83 26.25 -27.96
C SER A 180 -11.72 25.16 -26.88
N ALA A 181 -10.69 25.22 -26.03
CA ALA A 181 -10.57 24.36 -24.87
C ALA A 181 -11.71 24.63 -23.88
N GLY A 182 -12.28 23.55 -23.34
CA GLY A 182 -13.54 23.54 -22.59
C GLY A 182 -14.80 23.47 -23.44
N ILE A 183 -14.71 23.72 -24.76
CA ILE A 183 -15.87 23.79 -25.68
C ILE A 183 -15.88 22.62 -26.67
N ASN A 184 -14.80 22.46 -27.43
CA ASN A 184 -14.65 21.40 -28.44
C ASN A 184 -13.73 20.27 -27.95
N ILE A 185 -12.84 20.58 -27.00
CA ILE A 185 -11.89 19.68 -26.37
C ILE A 185 -11.87 19.98 -24.86
N GLY A 186 -11.63 18.97 -24.02
CA GLY A 186 -11.44 19.19 -22.59
C GLY A 186 -10.28 20.14 -22.33
N ALA A 187 -10.50 21.14 -21.46
CA ALA A 187 -9.45 22.09 -21.12
C ALA A 187 -8.38 21.44 -20.24
N THR A 188 -7.12 21.79 -20.48
CA THR A 188 -5.96 21.36 -19.69
C THR A 188 -5.09 22.57 -19.34
N PRO A 189 -4.13 22.44 -18.41
CA PRO A 189 -3.20 23.53 -18.10
C PRO A 189 -2.50 24.12 -19.33
N GLU A 190 -2.19 23.30 -20.35
CA GLU A 190 -1.59 23.72 -21.63
C GLU A 190 -2.39 24.83 -22.35
N ASN A 191 -3.71 24.87 -22.16
CA ASN A 191 -4.59 25.84 -22.81
C ASN A 191 -4.93 27.05 -21.92
N SER A 192 -4.32 27.15 -20.74
CA SER A 192 -4.62 28.23 -19.78
C SER A 192 -4.02 29.55 -20.26
N TYR A 193 -4.83 30.61 -20.28
CA TYR A 193 -4.34 31.98 -20.49
C TYR A 193 -4.27 32.74 -19.16
N ASP A 194 -3.64 33.92 -19.09
CA ASP A 194 -3.50 34.71 -17.85
C ASP A 194 -2.94 33.91 -16.67
N ILE A 195 -1.93 33.08 -16.93
CA ILE A 195 -1.24 32.27 -15.93
C ILE A 195 0.26 32.56 -15.99
N ASN A 196 0.96 32.51 -14.86
CA ASN A 196 2.40 32.71 -14.85
C ASN A 196 3.10 31.46 -15.39
N VAL A 197 3.66 31.55 -16.58
CA VAL A 197 4.51 30.50 -17.15
C VAL A 197 5.95 30.97 -17.38
N ASP A 198 6.29 32.24 -17.19
CA ASP A 198 7.60 32.75 -17.61
C ASP A 198 8.47 33.26 -16.45
N ASP A 199 7.85 33.78 -15.38
CA ASP A 199 8.59 34.34 -14.25
C ASP A 199 8.81 33.27 -13.17
N SER A 200 10.03 32.73 -13.13
CA SER A 200 10.41 31.68 -12.18
C SER A 200 10.66 32.15 -10.74
N GLU A 201 10.70 33.46 -10.49
CA GLU A 201 10.83 34.00 -9.12
C GLU A 201 9.48 33.99 -8.39
N LYS A 202 8.39 33.81 -9.12
CA LYS A 202 7.02 33.78 -8.59
C LYS A 202 6.35 32.42 -8.83
N PRO A 203 5.31 32.05 -8.06
CA PRO A 203 4.56 30.82 -8.29
C PRO A 203 4.10 30.69 -9.74
N MET A 204 4.38 29.55 -10.36
CA MET A 204 4.10 29.28 -11.78
C MET A 204 2.94 28.29 -11.92
N GLY A 205 2.14 28.45 -12.98
CA GLY A 205 1.08 27.50 -13.35
C GLY A 205 0.07 27.23 -12.23
N HIS A 206 -0.09 25.95 -11.91
CA HIS A 206 -1.06 25.42 -10.96
C HIS A 206 -0.34 24.69 -9.83
N THR A 207 -0.32 25.27 -8.62
CA THR A 207 0.42 24.72 -7.48
C THR A 207 -0.51 24.20 -6.40
N GLY A 208 -0.02 23.25 -5.60
CA GLY A 208 -0.73 22.67 -4.47
C GLY A 208 0.16 22.67 -3.23
N GLU A 209 -0.46 22.93 -2.08
CA GLU A 209 0.17 22.75 -0.76
C GLU A 209 -0.75 21.90 0.11
N PHE A 210 -0.16 20.90 0.77
CA PHE A 210 -0.88 19.92 1.58
C PHE A 210 -0.19 19.75 2.93
N THR A 211 -0.97 19.64 4.00
CA THR A 211 -0.49 19.33 5.34
C THR A 211 -1.08 17.99 5.78
N ALA A 212 -0.20 16.99 5.90
CA ALA A 212 -0.52 15.68 6.46
C ALA A 212 -0.28 15.70 7.97
N ASP A 213 -1.30 15.41 8.75
CA ASP A 213 -1.22 15.15 10.19
C ASP A 213 -1.41 13.65 10.41
N PHE A 214 -0.29 12.93 10.48
CA PHE A 214 -0.30 11.47 10.61
C PHE A 214 -0.81 11.00 11.97
N ALA A 215 -0.59 11.78 13.02
CA ALA A 215 -1.10 11.47 14.35
C ALA A 215 -2.64 11.52 14.39
N ASN A 216 -3.23 12.58 13.82
CA ASN A 216 -4.68 12.73 13.73
C ASN A 216 -5.30 12.03 12.51
N LYS A 217 -4.47 11.43 11.65
CA LYS A 217 -4.86 10.74 10.41
C LYS A 217 -5.68 11.63 9.48
N THR A 218 -5.25 12.86 9.26
CA THR A 218 -5.90 13.83 8.37
C THR A 218 -4.94 14.43 7.36
N LEU A 219 -5.44 14.75 6.17
CA LEU A 219 -4.73 15.50 5.15
C LEU A 219 -5.60 16.70 4.76
N THR A 220 -5.06 17.90 4.87
CA THR A 220 -5.70 19.12 4.37
C THR A 220 -4.82 19.76 3.30
N GLY A 221 -5.37 20.60 2.44
CA GLY A 221 -4.57 21.31 1.46
C GLY A 221 -5.35 22.28 0.60
N THR A 222 -4.64 22.98 -0.27
CA THR A 222 -5.21 23.94 -1.21
C THR A 222 -4.61 23.76 -2.59
N LEU A 223 -5.46 23.80 -3.61
CA LEU A 223 -5.06 23.85 -5.02
C LEU A 223 -5.26 25.27 -5.55
N VAL A 224 -4.20 25.89 -6.05
CA VAL A 224 -4.21 27.29 -6.47
C VAL A 224 -3.84 27.46 -7.94
N ARG A 225 -4.43 28.48 -8.57
CA ARG A 225 -4.10 28.96 -9.91
C ARG A 225 -3.28 30.25 -9.77
N ASN A 226 -2.07 30.26 -10.32
CA ASN A 226 -1.14 31.37 -10.21
C ASN A 226 -1.24 32.28 -11.43
N GLY A 227 -1.94 33.41 -11.30
CA GLY A 227 -2.19 34.33 -12.40
C GLY A 227 -0.93 34.91 -13.04
N TYR A 228 -1.08 35.51 -14.22
CA TYR A 228 0.01 36.18 -14.93
C TYR A 228 0.74 37.22 -14.08
N VAL A 229 2.06 37.32 -14.25
CA VAL A 229 2.89 38.31 -13.55
C VAL A 229 3.04 39.56 -14.41
N SER A 230 2.51 40.68 -13.91
CA SER A 230 2.74 42.00 -14.49
C SER A 230 3.78 42.77 -13.67
N ARG A 231 4.56 43.64 -14.33
CA ARG A 231 5.44 44.61 -13.63
C ARG A 231 4.65 45.66 -12.82
N SER A 232 3.37 45.86 -13.14
CA SER A 232 2.55 46.95 -12.61
C SER A 232 1.52 46.53 -11.57
N LYS A 233 1.32 45.23 -11.34
CA LYS A 233 0.30 44.69 -10.45
C LYS A 233 0.82 43.46 -9.72
N GLU A 234 0.36 43.28 -8.48
CA GLU A 234 0.60 42.05 -7.73
C GLU A 234 0.03 40.84 -8.46
N GLN A 235 0.71 39.70 -8.33
CA GLN A 235 0.25 38.46 -8.95
C GLN A 235 -1.03 37.98 -8.26
N LYS A 236 -2.08 37.73 -9.05
CA LYS A 236 -3.33 37.18 -8.53
C LYS A 236 -3.18 35.67 -8.29
N ILE A 237 -3.10 35.26 -7.03
CA ILE A 237 -3.14 33.86 -6.61
C ILE A 237 -4.58 33.50 -6.23
N THR A 238 -5.18 32.52 -6.91
CA THR A 238 -6.59 32.15 -6.69
C THR A 238 -6.70 30.71 -6.22
N THR A 239 -7.22 30.48 -5.02
CA THR A 239 -7.55 29.13 -4.55
C THR A 239 -8.77 28.60 -5.30
N ILE A 240 -8.62 27.42 -5.90
CA ILE A 240 -9.65 26.75 -6.68
C ILE A 240 -10.37 25.70 -5.83
N TYR A 241 -9.59 24.87 -5.11
CA TYR A 241 -10.12 23.82 -4.23
C TYR A 241 -9.44 23.83 -2.86
N ASP A 242 -10.21 23.53 -1.82
CA ASP A 242 -9.68 23.01 -0.56
C ASP A 242 -9.76 21.48 -0.55
N ILE A 243 -8.76 20.84 0.02
CA ILE A 243 -8.68 19.39 0.21
C ILE A 243 -8.93 19.06 1.67
N ASP A 244 -9.82 18.11 1.92
CA ASP A 244 -10.10 17.55 3.25
C ASP A 244 -10.21 16.03 3.14
N ALA A 245 -9.24 15.31 3.69
CA ALA A 245 -9.13 13.88 3.58
C ALA A 245 -8.69 13.20 4.89
N LYS A 246 -9.01 11.91 5.00
CA LYS A 246 -8.57 11.03 6.08
C LYS A 246 -7.48 10.11 5.58
N ILE A 247 -6.46 9.91 6.41
CA ILE A 247 -5.34 8.99 6.13
C ILE A 247 -5.70 7.61 6.68
N LYS A 248 -5.61 6.59 5.83
CA LYS A 248 -5.77 5.17 6.20
C LYS A 248 -4.64 4.37 5.56
N GLY A 249 -3.81 3.72 6.38
CA GLY A 249 -2.59 3.11 5.88
C GLY A 249 -1.62 4.18 5.35
N ASN A 250 -1.08 3.96 4.15
CA ASN A 250 -0.31 4.96 3.40
C ASN A 250 -1.15 5.66 2.32
N ARG A 251 -2.49 5.58 2.43
CA ARG A 251 -3.46 6.17 1.50
C ARG A 251 -4.22 7.30 2.19
N PHE A 252 -4.84 8.14 1.39
CA PHE A 252 -5.80 9.13 1.87
C PHE A 252 -7.02 9.19 0.95
N SER A 253 -8.19 9.42 1.53
CA SER A 253 -9.43 9.63 0.79
C SER A 253 -10.31 10.68 1.45
N GLY A 254 -11.10 11.39 0.65
CA GLY A 254 -11.93 12.48 1.15
C GLY A 254 -12.58 13.32 0.06
N LYS A 255 -12.55 14.64 0.26
CA LYS A 255 -13.24 15.61 -0.58
C LYS A 255 -12.31 16.68 -1.13
N ALA A 256 -12.68 17.20 -2.29
CA ALA A 256 -12.18 18.47 -2.81
C ALA A 256 -13.35 19.46 -2.85
N ASN A 257 -13.26 20.56 -2.11
CA ASN A 257 -14.33 21.55 -1.99
C ASN A 257 -14.05 22.73 -2.91
N ALA A 258 -14.92 22.97 -3.89
CA ALA A 258 -14.81 24.10 -4.80
C ALA A 258 -14.94 25.43 -4.03
N LYS A 259 -14.01 26.37 -4.25
CA LYS A 259 -14.04 27.68 -3.58
C LYS A 259 -15.07 28.66 -4.15
N ASN A 260 -15.38 28.54 -5.43
CA ASN A 260 -16.34 29.40 -6.11
C ASN A 260 -17.34 28.54 -6.88
N THR A 261 -18.53 28.34 -6.33
CA THR A 261 -19.55 27.45 -6.90
C THR A 261 -20.15 27.94 -8.22
N ASP A 262 -20.00 29.22 -8.53
CA ASP A 262 -20.46 29.85 -9.76
C ASP A 262 -19.42 29.77 -10.90
N ASP A 263 -18.26 29.17 -10.61
CA ASP A 263 -17.22 29.00 -11.63
C ASP A 263 -17.65 28.00 -12.71
N PRO A 264 -17.56 28.36 -14.01
CA PRO A 264 -18.07 27.51 -15.10
C PRO A 264 -17.25 26.23 -15.34
N TYR A 265 -16.07 26.11 -14.74
CA TYR A 265 -15.17 24.97 -14.89
C TYR A 265 -14.86 24.27 -13.56
N PHE A 266 -14.69 25.04 -12.49
CA PHE A 266 -14.23 24.54 -11.18
C PHE A 266 -15.24 24.77 -10.06
N GLY A 267 -16.52 24.98 -10.40
CA GLY A 267 -17.55 25.29 -9.42
C GLY A 267 -18.15 24.09 -8.69
N LYS A 268 -17.66 22.88 -8.96
CA LYS A 268 -18.22 21.64 -8.40
C LYS A 268 -17.20 20.91 -7.55
N SER A 269 -17.61 20.61 -6.32
CA SER A 269 -16.85 19.80 -5.39
C SER A 269 -16.78 18.34 -5.83
N SER A 270 -15.96 17.56 -5.13
CA SER A 270 -15.79 16.13 -5.33
C SER A 270 -15.83 15.38 -4.01
N THR A 271 -16.49 14.22 -4.00
CA THR A 271 -16.40 13.22 -2.93
C THR A 271 -15.54 12.01 -3.29
N THR A 272 -14.81 12.08 -4.41
CA THR A 272 -14.04 10.95 -4.97
C THR A 272 -12.53 11.14 -4.85
N LEU A 273 -12.08 12.02 -3.94
CA LEU A 273 -10.66 12.26 -3.76
C LEU A 273 -9.99 11.04 -3.15
N GLU A 274 -8.92 10.57 -3.80
CA GLU A 274 -8.09 9.46 -3.37
C GLU A 274 -6.64 9.69 -3.79
N GLY A 275 -5.70 9.24 -2.96
CA GLY A 275 -4.29 9.21 -3.29
C GLY A 275 -3.46 8.46 -2.26
N GLY A 276 -2.14 8.56 -2.40
CA GLY A 276 -1.21 7.89 -1.50
C GLY A 276 0.11 8.61 -1.31
N PHE A 277 0.84 8.16 -0.30
CA PHE A 277 2.20 8.55 -0.01
C PHE A 277 3.19 7.56 -0.65
N PHE A 278 4.24 8.08 -1.25
CA PHE A 278 5.21 7.34 -2.06
C PHE A 278 6.65 7.65 -1.64
N GLY A 279 7.54 6.72 -1.95
CA GLY A 279 8.87 6.60 -1.38
C GLY A 279 8.82 5.95 0.00
N GLY A 280 9.83 5.16 0.35
CA GLY A 280 9.83 4.32 1.55
C GLY A 280 9.55 5.03 2.88
N LYS A 281 9.67 6.37 2.94
CA LYS A 281 9.40 7.23 4.11
C LYS A 281 8.35 8.33 3.84
N ALA A 282 7.45 8.14 2.88
CA ALA A 282 6.43 9.11 2.48
C ALA A 282 7.03 10.47 2.06
N GLN A 283 8.12 10.44 1.29
CA GLN A 283 8.79 11.65 0.80
C GLN A 283 7.91 12.45 -0.16
N GLU A 284 7.02 11.77 -0.87
CA GLU A 284 6.13 12.37 -1.87
C GLU A 284 4.69 11.88 -1.69
N LEU A 285 3.74 12.62 -2.24
CA LEU A 285 2.35 12.20 -2.36
C LEU A 285 1.84 12.46 -3.77
N ALA A 286 0.85 11.69 -4.18
CA ALA A 286 0.09 11.96 -5.39
C ALA A 286 -1.35 11.44 -5.25
N GLY A 287 -2.28 12.07 -5.96
CA GLY A 287 -3.69 11.70 -5.91
C GLY A 287 -4.49 12.28 -7.06
N LYS A 288 -5.79 11.95 -7.04
CA LYS A 288 -6.79 12.37 -8.03
C LYS A 288 -8.11 12.70 -7.36
N PHE A 289 -8.97 13.39 -8.10
CA PHE A 289 -10.41 13.38 -7.87
C PHE A 289 -11.17 13.66 -9.16
N LEU A 290 -12.44 13.25 -9.21
CA LEU A 290 -13.40 13.61 -10.26
C LEU A 290 -14.52 14.43 -9.60
N ALA A 291 -14.81 15.63 -10.10
CA ALA A 291 -15.93 16.43 -9.61
C ALA A 291 -17.24 15.62 -9.64
N ASP A 292 -18.16 15.88 -8.72
CA ASP A 292 -19.37 15.07 -8.52
C ASP A 292 -20.28 15.07 -9.75
N ASP A 293 -20.27 16.15 -10.54
CA ASP A 293 -20.98 16.25 -11.82
C ASP A 293 -20.16 15.76 -13.02
N LYS A 294 -18.97 15.22 -12.77
CA LYS A 294 -18.00 14.71 -13.75
C LYS A 294 -17.47 15.76 -14.73
N SER A 295 -17.54 17.05 -14.37
CA SER A 295 -17.08 18.16 -15.22
C SER A 295 -15.56 18.31 -15.27
N VAL A 296 -14.83 17.87 -14.24
CA VAL A 296 -13.37 18.01 -14.18
C VAL A 296 -12.72 16.84 -13.44
N PHE A 297 -11.69 16.27 -14.06
CA PHE A 297 -10.79 15.29 -13.46
C PHE A 297 -9.48 16.00 -13.12
N VAL A 298 -9.07 15.89 -11.87
CA VAL A 298 -7.89 16.56 -11.32
C VAL A 298 -6.91 15.52 -10.83
N VAL A 299 -5.63 15.78 -11.06
CA VAL A 299 -4.50 15.04 -10.48
C VAL A 299 -3.56 16.02 -9.78
N PHE A 300 -2.89 15.57 -8.73
CA PHE A 300 -1.91 16.38 -8.01
C PHE A 300 -0.75 15.53 -7.51
N ALA A 301 0.40 16.18 -7.32
CA ALA A 301 1.56 15.61 -6.67
C ALA A 301 2.28 16.66 -5.83
N GLY A 302 2.88 16.21 -4.72
CA GLY A 302 3.62 17.08 -3.81
C GLY A 302 4.82 16.36 -3.22
N LYS A 303 5.89 17.11 -2.99
CA LYS A 303 7.10 16.65 -2.30
C LYS A 303 7.15 17.27 -0.92
N ARG A 304 7.52 16.44 0.05
CA ARG A 304 7.69 16.87 1.43
C ARG A 304 8.81 17.89 1.53
N ASP A 305 8.64 18.87 2.42
CA ASP A 305 9.67 19.87 2.68
C ASP A 305 11.00 19.24 3.10
N ALA A 306 12.12 19.78 2.61
CA ALA A 306 13.46 19.21 2.79
C ALA A 306 13.96 19.32 4.25
N ASP A 307 13.40 20.24 5.03
CA ASP A 307 13.70 20.45 6.44
C ASP A 307 13.13 19.37 7.37
N ALA A 308 12.42 18.38 6.81
CA ALA A 308 12.02 17.18 7.52
C ALA A 308 13.26 16.43 8.07
N LYS A 309 13.28 16.15 9.37
CA LYS A 309 14.43 15.51 10.02
C LYS A 309 14.61 14.10 9.43
N LYS A 310 15.86 13.72 9.15
CA LYS A 310 16.24 12.47 8.46
C LYS A 310 15.67 11.17 9.09
N ASP A 311 15.30 11.23 10.38
CA ASP A 311 14.78 10.12 11.19
C ASP A 311 13.43 10.44 11.87
N ASP A 312 12.56 11.20 11.22
CA ASP A 312 11.22 11.51 11.76
C ASP A 312 10.13 10.50 11.40
N SER A 313 10.44 9.48 10.61
CA SER A 313 9.52 8.41 10.23
C SER A 313 9.76 7.13 11.01
N GLU A 314 8.68 6.43 11.34
CA GLU A 314 8.70 5.09 11.91
C GLU A 314 8.12 4.07 10.93
N SER A 315 8.55 2.81 11.03
CA SER A 315 7.99 1.71 10.23
C SER A 315 6.48 1.59 10.51
N ALA A 316 5.67 1.66 9.48
CA ALA A 316 4.21 1.60 9.57
C ALA A 316 3.67 0.30 8.98
N PHE A 317 4.34 -0.29 7.99
CA PHE A 317 3.87 -1.48 7.29
C PHE A 317 5.03 -2.42 6.96
N ASP A 318 4.78 -3.72 7.10
CA ASP A 318 5.65 -4.76 6.55
C ASP A 318 4.94 -5.44 5.38
N ALA A 319 5.68 -5.73 4.32
CA ALA A 319 5.20 -6.53 3.20
C ALA A 319 6.39 -7.15 2.48
N PHE A 320 6.51 -8.48 2.54
CA PHE A 320 7.57 -9.21 1.86
C PHE A 320 7.08 -10.58 1.37
N LYS A 321 7.83 -11.14 0.43
CA LYS A 321 7.66 -12.51 -0.07
C LYS A 321 8.97 -13.26 -0.15
N ILE A 322 8.88 -14.57 -0.07
CA ILE A 322 9.98 -15.52 -0.23
C ILE A 322 9.56 -16.50 -1.30
N LYS A 323 10.32 -16.57 -2.39
CA LYS A 323 10.08 -17.56 -3.43
C LYS A 323 10.51 -18.93 -2.91
N LEU A 324 9.57 -19.87 -2.79
CA LEU A 324 9.83 -21.14 -2.10
C LEU A 324 10.85 -22.05 -2.80
N LYS A 325 11.06 -21.87 -4.10
CA LYS A 325 12.01 -22.66 -4.89
C LYS A 325 13.48 -22.45 -4.48
N ASP A 326 13.85 -21.20 -4.26
CA ASP A 326 15.24 -20.76 -4.04
C ASP A 326 15.41 -20.02 -2.70
N LEU A 327 14.31 -19.81 -1.96
CA LEU A 327 14.23 -19.00 -0.77
C LEU A 327 14.71 -17.56 -0.97
N ASN A 328 14.60 -17.02 -2.19
CA ASN A 328 14.91 -15.61 -2.41
C ASN A 328 13.84 -14.72 -1.76
N LYS A 329 14.24 -13.94 -0.76
CA LYS A 329 13.42 -12.93 -0.10
C LYS A 329 13.45 -11.61 -0.88
N SER A 330 12.27 -11.05 -1.12
CA SER A 330 12.11 -9.73 -1.71
C SER A 330 10.99 -8.95 -1.03
N GLU A 331 11.12 -7.63 -1.04
CA GLU A 331 10.07 -6.73 -0.59
C GLU A 331 8.83 -6.83 -1.50
N MET A 332 7.68 -6.54 -0.92
CA MET A 332 6.42 -6.34 -1.63
C MET A 332 5.92 -4.92 -1.41
N ASP A 333 5.12 -4.45 -2.34
CA ASP A 333 4.33 -3.24 -2.16
C ASP A 333 3.11 -3.55 -1.28
N THR A 334 2.63 -2.50 -0.60
CA THR A 334 1.39 -2.53 0.18
C THR A 334 0.74 -1.16 0.18
N PHE A 335 -0.58 -1.11 0.17
CA PHE A 335 -1.34 0.12 0.39
C PHE A 335 -1.68 0.34 1.88
N GLY A 336 -0.85 -0.22 2.76
CA GLY A 336 -0.96 -0.08 4.20
C GLY A 336 -2.17 -0.77 4.82
N ASN A 337 -2.59 -1.91 4.22
CA ASN A 337 -3.73 -2.68 4.70
C ASN A 337 -3.39 -4.19 4.71
N ALA A 338 -3.31 -4.77 5.91
CA ALA A 338 -3.03 -6.19 6.11
C ALA A 338 -4.18 -7.11 5.66
N THR A 339 -5.34 -6.56 5.29
CA THR A 339 -6.43 -7.35 4.68
C THR A 339 -6.21 -7.62 3.19
N HIS A 340 -5.14 -7.11 2.60
CA HIS A 340 -4.86 -7.24 1.17
C HIS A 340 -3.40 -7.60 0.87
N LEU A 341 -3.19 -8.21 -0.30
CA LEU A 341 -1.87 -8.37 -0.93
C LEU A 341 -1.81 -7.58 -2.24
N ILE A 342 -0.61 -7.15 -2.62
CA ILE A 342 -0.33 -6.67 -3.97
C ILE A 342 0.44 -7.76 -4.72
N ILE A 343 -0.17 -8.34 -5.76
CA ILE A 343 0.50 -9.30 -6.66
C ILE A 343 0.31 -8.78 -8.08
N ASN A 344 1.41 -8.72 -8.85
CA ASN A 344 1.43 -8.14 -10.20
C ASN A 344 0.81 -6.73 -10.24
N ASN A 345 1.15 -5.89 -9.27
CA ASN A 345 0.63 -4.53 -9.11
C ASN A 345 -0.90 -4.43 -8.93
N LYS A 346 -1.58 -5.54 -8.63
CA LYS A 346 -3.01 -5.59 -8.34
C LYS A 346 -3.25 -5.93 -6.89
N GLN A 347 -4.12 -5.16 -6.26
CA GLN A 347 -4.53 -5.41 -4.89
C GLN A 347 -5.56 -6.53 -4.84
N ILE A 348 -5.41 -7.44 -3.87
CA ILE A 348 -6.24 -8.63 -3.73
C ILE A 348 -6.71 -8.73 -2.28
N PRO A 349 -8.02 -8.89 -2.03
CA PRO A 349 -8.54 -9.10 -0.69
C PRO A 349 -8.20 -10.51 -0.20
N LEU A 350 -7.67 -10.60 1.02
CA LEU A 350 -7.40 -11.84 1.73
C LEU A 350 -8.64 -12.41 2.44
N ILE A 351 -9.66 -11.58 2.68
CA ILE A 351 -10.92 -12.02 3.27
C ILE A 351 -11.72 -12.77 2.21
N ALA A 352 -12.19 -13.98 2.53
CA ALA A 352 -12.95 -14.81 1.61
C ALA A 352 -14.26 -14.14 1.15
N GLU A 353 -14.72 -14.49 -0.05
CA GLU A 353 -15.96 -13.93 -0.61
C GLU A 353 -17.17 -14.22 0.30
N GLY A 354 -18.04 -13.23 0.48
CA GLY A 354 -19.20 -13.31 1.37
C GLY A 354 -18.89 -13.18 2.87
N LYS A 355 -17.61 -13.06 3.26
CA LYS A 355 -17.19 -12.84 4.65
C LYS A 355 -16.95 -11.36 4.93
N LYS A 356 -17.26 -10.91 6.14
CA LYS A 356 -17.05 -9.50 6.56
C LYS A 356 -15.79 -9.27 7.37
N SER A 357 -15.21 -10.34 7.92
CA SER A 357 -14.01 -10.30 8.76
C SER A 357 -13.24 -11.62 8.70
N PHE A 358 -11.97 -11.59 9.14
CA PHE A 358 -11.17 -12.81 9.29
C PHE A 358 -11.77 -13.78 10.31
N ALA A 359 -12.47 -13.27 11.33
CA ALA A 359 -13.07 -14.11 12.38
C ALA A 359 -14.14 -15.10 11.84
N GLU A 360 -14.69 -14.85 10.66
CA GLU A 360 -15.67 -15.73 10.00
C GLU A 360 -15.02 -16.81 9.09
N MET A 361 -13.69 -16.78 8.96
CA MET A 361 -12.90 -17.72 8.16
C MET A 361 -12.41 -18.90 9.02
N LYS A 362 -11.94 -19.95 8.34
CA LYS A 362 -11.19 -21.03 9.00
C LYS A 362 -9.89 -20.48 9.60
N PHE A 363 -9.35 -21.17 10.60
CA PHE A 363 -8.13 -20.74 11.29
C PHE A 363 -6.98 -20.41 10.33
N ASP A 364 -6.66 -21.35 9.42
CA ASP A 364 -5.93 -21.14 8.19
C ASP A 364 -6.88 -21.49 7.04
N ASP A 365 -7.12 -20.53 6.14
CA ASP A 365 -8.09 -20.66 5.07
C ASP A 365 -7.43 -20.50 3.69
N LEU A 366 -7.99 -21.16 2.68
CA LEU A 366 -7.49 -21.12 1.32
C LEU A 366 -8.44 -20.32 0.43
N VAL A 367 -7.97 -19.16 0.00
CA VAL A 367 -8.73 -18.23 -0.83
C VAL A 367 -8.26 -18.29 -2.29
N THR A 368 -9.19 -18.23 -3.23
CA THR A 368 -8.89 -18.22 -4.68
C THR A 368 -9.23 -16.87 -5.29
N ARG A 369 -8.32 -16.34 -6.11
CA ARG A 369 -8.42 -14.98 -6.67
C ARG A 369 -7.98 -14.97 -8.13
N THR A 370 -8.75 -14.34 -8.99
CA THR A 370 -8.40 -14.20 -10.42
C THR A 370 -7.95 -12.78 -10.71
N ILE A 371 -6.77 -12.65 -11.33
CA ILE A 371 -6.12 -11.37 -11.63
C ILE A 371 -5.62 -11.46 -13.06
N ASP A 372 -6.06 -10.55 -13.93
CA ASP A 372 -5.63 -10.50 -15.34
C ASP A 372 -5.70 -11.89 -16.04
N GLY A 373 -6.77 -12.64 -15.77
CA GLY A 373 -6.99 -13.99 -16.33
C GLY A 373 -6.22 -15.13 -15.63
N LYS A 374 -5.39 -14.84 -14.63
CA LYS A 374 -4.64 -15.84 -13.86
C LYS A 374 -5.27 -16.12 -12.51
N THR A 375 -5.38 -17.39 -12.16
CA THR A 375 -5.94 -17.83 -10.88
C THR A 375 -4.84 -18.06 -9.86
N TYR A 376 -4.95 -17.41 -8.70
CA TYR A 376 -4.06 -17.53 -7.55
C TYR A 376 -4.75 -18.26 -6.41
N ARG A 377 -4.04 -19.19 -5.77
CA ARG A 377 -4.46 -19.85 -4.52
C ARG A 377 -3.62 -19.25 -3.39
N VAL A 378 -4.28 -18.70 -2.37
CA VAL A 378 -3.66 -17.95 -1.26
C VAL A 378 -4.08 -18.58 0.06
N SER A 379 -3.14 -19.16 0.81
CA SER A 379 -3.36 -19.53 2.21
C SER A 379 -3.25 -18.28 3.09
N VAL A 380 -4.18 -18.16 4.05
CA VAL A 380 -4.36 -16.96 4.86
C VAL A 380 -4.43 -17.37 6.32
N CYS A 381 -3.30 -17.23 7.02
CA CYS A 381 -3.27 -17.35 8.48
C CYS A 381 -3.20 -15.95 9.13
N CYS A 382 -3.97 -15.66 10.19
CA CYS A 382 -4.94 -16.54 10.84
C CYS A 382 -6.23 -15.80 11.17
N ASN A 383 -7.33 -16.54 11.38
CA ASN A 383 -8.64 -15.94 11.64
C ASN A 383 -8.69 -15.07 12.91
N ASN A 384 -7.83 -15.33 13.90
CA ASN A 384 -7.74 -14.56 15.14
C ASN A 384 -6.78 -13.37 15.07
N LEU A 385 -6.07 -13.18 13.95
CA LEU A 385 -5.22 -12.01 13.69
C LEU A 385 -6.00 -11.04 12.77
N ASP A 386 -5.83 -9.73 12.92
CA ASP A 386 -6.50 -8.71 12.11
C ASP A 386 -5.51 -7.76 11.41
N TYR A 387 -4.32 -7.59 11.99
CA TYR A 387 -3.33 -6.58 11.60
C TYR A 387 -2.02 -7.19 11.07
N VAL A 388 -1.86 -8.51 11.16
CA VAL A 388 -0.83 -9.26 10.45
C VAL A 388 -1.45 -10.49 9.75
N LYS A 389 -0.95 -10.77 8.55
CA LYS A 389 -1.25 -11.99 7.78
C LYS A 389 0.01 -12.58 7.20
N PHE A 390 0.05 -13.90 7.19
CA PHE A 390 1.11 -14.67 6.58
C PHE A 390 0.53 -15.97 6.03
N GLY A 391 1.29 -16.59 5.12
CA GLY A 391 0.90 -17.84 4.48
C GLY A 391 1.64 -18.00 3.16
N THR A 392 1.02 -18.71 2.22
CA THR A 392 1.60 -18.93 0.89
C THR A 392 0.64 -18.50 -0.23
N TYR A 393 1.18 -18.13 -1.38
CA TYR A 393 0.40 -17.97 -2.61
C TYR A 393 1.09 -18.61 -3.82
N ARG A 394 0.31 -19.07 -4.80
CA ARG A 394 0.81 -19.61 -6.07
C ARG A 394 -0.20 -19.45 -7.21
N GLU A 395 0.29 -19.43 -8.45
CA GLU A 395 -0.53 -19.46 -9.66
C GLU A 395 -1.07 -20.89 -9.88
N GLY A 396 -2.38 -21.07 -9.68
CA GLY A 396 -3.06 -22.36 -9.80
C GLY A 396 -2.42 -23.46 -8.93
N ASN A 397 -1.91 -24.50 -9.60
CA ASN A 397 -1.19 -25.60 -8.97
C ASN A 397 0.32 -25.58 -9.26
N ASN A 398 0.84 -24.49 -9.83
CA ASN A 398 2.24 -24.39 -10.21
C ASN A 398 3.13 -24.05 -9.00
N SER A 399 3.86 -25.05 -8.48
CA SER A 399 4.76 -24.90 -7.34
C SER A 399 5.96 -23.98 -7.62
N ASP A 400 6.40 -23.81 -8.88
CA ASP A 400 7.50 -22.91 -9.23
C ASP A 400 7.15 -21.42 -8.99
N THR A 401 5.84 -21.12 -8.94
CA THR A 401 5.32 -19.77 -8.66
C THR A 401 5.00 -19.56 -7.18
N ALA A 402 5.26 -20.56 -6.34
CA ALA A 402 4.88 -20.51 -4.94
C ALA A 402 5.78 -19.54 -4.16
N HIS A 403 5.13 -18.67 -3.40
CA HIS A 403 5.77 -17.75 -2.48
C HIS A 403 5.17 -17.91 -1.10
N GLN A 404 6.01 -17.82 -0.07
CA GLN A 404 5.58 -17.46 1.28
C GLN A 404 5.51 -15.94 1.39
N TYR A 405 4.61 -15.40 2.20
CA TYR A 405 4.46 -13.97 2.40
C TYR A 405 4.17 -13.60 3.85
N LEU A 406 4.43 -12.34 4.19
CA LEU A 406 3.88 -11.67 5.36
C LEU A 406 3.50 -10.24 4.99
N VAL A 407 2.34 -9.79 5.47
CA VAL A 407 1.91 -8.39 5.46
C VAL A 407 1.44 -7.98 6.85
N GLY A 408 1.76 -6.76 7.28
CA GLY A 408 1.40 -6.28 8.61
C GLY A 408 1.30 -4.77 8.73
N GLU A 409 0.43 -4.33 9.64
CA GLU A 409 0.23 -2.92 10.04
C GLU A 409 0.83 -2.69 11.41
N ARG A 410 1.99 -2.04 11.45
CA ARG A 410 2.77 -1.84 12.67
C ARG A 410 2.00 -1.02 13.69
N THR A 411 2.20 -1.35 14.96
CA THR A 411 1.83 -0.49 16.08
C THR A 411 2.70 0.76 16.06
N ALA A 412 2.12 1.94 16.26
CA ALA A 412 2.90 3.16 16.43
C ALA A 412 3.83 3.02 17.65
N VAL A 413 5.04 3.60 17.63
CA VAL A 413 5.99 3.45 18.74
C VAL A 413 5.40 3.99 20.05
N ALA A 414 4.64 5.09 19.97
CA ALA A 414 3.96 5.69 21.11
C ALA A 414 2.85 4.82 21.72
N ASP A 415 2.33 3.85 20.95
CA ASP A 415 1.23 2.97 21.36
C ASP A 415 1.73 1.61 21.89
N LEU A 416 3.04 1.38 21.98
CA LEU A 416 3.58 0.12 22.48
C LEU A 416 3.22 -0.10 23.97
N PRO A 417 2.95 -1.34 24.40
CA PRO A 417 2.68 -1.66 25.80
C PRO A 417 3.83 -1.30 26.73
N THR A 418 3.50 -1.14 28.01
CA THR A 418 4.46 -1.11 29.11
C THR A 418 4.46 -2.48 29.81
N GLY A 419 5.62 -2.95 30.25
CA GLY A 419 5.75 -4.21 30.99
C GLY A 419 5.97 -5.46 30.12
N THR A 420 5.63 -6.61 30.67
CA THR A 420 5.84 -7.93 30.06
C THR A 420 4.54 -8.49 29.51
N VAL A 421 4.58 -9.00 28.28
CA VAL A 421 3.43 -9.50 27.55
C VAL A 421 3.75 -10.86 26.94
N LYS A 422 2.76 -11.75 26.91
CA LYS A 422 2.86 -13.06 26.26
C LYS A 422 2.09 -13.05 24.95
N TYR A 423 2.66 -13.64 23.90
CA TYR A 423 1.98 -13.88 22.63
C TYR A 423 1.98 -15.35 22.30
N ARG A 424 0.85 -15.84 21.80
CA ARG A 424 0.66 -17.24 21.42
C ARG A 424 0.04 -17.31 20.04
N GLY A 425 0.51 -18.23 19.21
CA GLY A 425 0.02 -18.40 17.86
C GLY A 425 0.65 -19.59 17.17
N THR A 426 0.94 -19.43 15.88
CA THR A 426 1.38 -20.50 14.98
C THR A 426 2.40 -19.97 13.99
N TRP A 427 2.87 -20.83 13.09
CA TRP A 427 3.81 -20.51 12.02
C TRP A 427 3.59 -21.38 10.78
N ASP A 428 4.09 -20.91 9.64
CA ASP A 428 4.14 -21.61 8.35
C ASP A 428 5.60 -21.64 7.91
N GLY A 429 6.11 -22.76 7.41
CA GLY A 429 7.50 -22.75 6.97
C GLY A 429 8.02 -24.00 6.29
N VAL A 430 9.16 -23.79 5.64
CA VAL A 430 9.95 -24.81 4.95
C VAL A 430 11.38 -24.81 5.47
N MET A 431 11.97 -26.00 5.51
CA MET A 431 13.36 -26.24 5.88
C MET A 431 13.98 -27.16 4.84
N TYR A 432 15.24 -26.89 4.48
CA TYR A 432 16.01 -27.71 3.57
C TYR A 432 17.32 -28.07 4.23
N SER A 433 17.65 -29.37 4.28
CA SER A 433 19.00 -29.77 4.65
C SER A 433 19.97 -29.40 3.53
N LYS A 434 21.24 -29.20 3.89
CA LYS A 434 22.34 -29.07 2.92
C LYS A 434 22.48 -30.30 2.01
N SER A 435 21.96 -31.46 2.43
CA SER A 435 21.93 -32.69 1.65
C SER A 435 20.75 -32.80 0.68
N GLY A 436 19.84 -31.82 0.67
CA GLY A 436 18.72 -31.73 -0.28
C GLY A 436 17.39 -32.32 0.21
N SER A 437 17.31 -32.82 1.45
CA SER A 437 16.01 -33.17 2.05
C SER A 437 15.23 -31.91 2.40
N ALA A 438 13.91 -31.96 2.31
CA ALA A 438 13.04 -30.84 2.66
C ALA A 438 11.95 -31.28 3.65
N GLY A 439 11.62 -30.40 4.58
CA GLY A 439 10.46 -30.53 5.46
C GLY A 439 9.63 -29.25 5.40
N ALA A 440 8.33 -29.39 5.55
CA ALA A 440 7.40 -28.27 5.56
C ALA A 440 6.33 -28.49 6.63
N GLU A 441 5.92 -27.41 7.26
CA GLU A 441 4.89 -27.41 8.28
C GLU A 441 3.92 -26.26 8.02
N SER A 442 2.63 -26.51 8.27
CA SER A 442 1.55 -25.53 8.06
C SER A 442 1.00 -25.03 9.38
N PRO A 443 0.32 -23.87 9.38
CA PRO A 443 -0.30 -23.34 10.58
C PRO A 443 -1.35 -24.27 11.20
N SER A 444 -1.42 -24.31 12.53
CA SER A 444 -2.39 -25.13 13.25
C SER A 444 -2.84 -24.45 14.54
N ASN A 445 -4.09 -24.67 14.91
CA ASN A 445 -4.66 -24.29 16.20
C ASN A 445 -4.92 -25.50 17.11
N SER A 446 -4.45 -26.69 16.72
CA SER A 446 -4.47 -27.88 17.59
C SER A 446 -3.46 -27.73 18.73
N GLU A 447 -3.75 -28.35 19.88
CA GLU A 447 -2.80 -28.42 21.00
C GLU A 447 -1.51 -29.15 20.62
N SER A 448 -1.58 -30.14 19.73
CA SER A 448 -0.42 -30.83 19.16
C SER A 448 0.11 -30.19 17.87
N GLY A 449 -0.46 -29.05 17.47
CA GLY A 449 -0.12 -28.37 16.24
C GLY A 449 1.23 -27.63 16.26
N THR A 450 1.54 -26.97 15.14
CA THR A 450 2.56 -25.92 15.09
C THR A 450 2.20 -24.78 16.03
N ARG A 451 3.13 -24.39 16.91
CA ARG A 451 2.90 -23.35 17.92
C ARG A 451 4.04 -22.35 17.94
N SER A 452 3.70 -21.08 18.09
CA SER A 452 4.64 -19.99 18.34
C SER A 452 4.36 -19.39 19.71
N LEU A 453 5.37 -19.39 20.58
CA LEU A 453 5.25 -18.88 21.95
C LEU A 453 6.28 -17.78 22.14
N PHE A 454 5.85 -16.57 22.47
CA PHE A 454 6.74 -15.45 22.74
C PHE A 454 6.44 -14.81 24.08
N ASP A 455 7.51 -14.52 24.83
CA ASP A 455 7.47 -13.69 26.03
C ASP A 455 8.28 -12.43 25.74
N VAL A 456 7.61 -11.28 25.81
CA VAL A 456 8.12 -9.97 25.38
C VAL A 456 8.19 -9.06 26.59
N ASP A 457 9.35 -8.47 26.82
CA ASP A 457 9.55 -7.47 27.86
C ASP A 457 9.82 -6.11 27.20
N PHE A 458 8.80 -5.24 27.20
CA PHE A 458 8.89 -3.90 26.63
C PHE A 458 9.77 -2.96 27.46
N VAL A 459 9.95 -3.24 28.77
CA VAL A 459 10.77 -2.43 29.67
C VAL A 459 12.25 -2.70 29.40
N ASN A 460 12.64 -3.98 29.43
CA ASN A 460 14.02 -4.41 29.19
C ASN A 460 14.34 -4.55 27.69
N LYS A 461 13.37 -4.31 26.81
CA LYS A 461 13.47 -4.43 25.35
C LYS A 461 13.98 -5.80 24.90
N LYS A 462 13.43 -6.86 25.49
CA LYS A 462 13.78 -8.26 25.19
C LYS A 462 12.62 -9.02 24.59
N ILE A 463 12.93 -9.98 23.73
CA ILE A 463 11.98 -10.96 23.23
C ILE A 463 12.62 -12.35 23.27
N ASN A 464 11.90 -13.29 23.87
CA ASN A 464 12.26 -14.71 23.87
C ASN A 464 11.12 -15.48 23.23
N GLY A 465 11.45 -16.39 22.34
CA GLY A 465 10.49 -17.12 21.53
C GLY A 465 10.80 -18.60 21.43
N LYS A 466 9.77 -19.39 21.18
CA LYS A 466 9.84 -20.82 20.85
C LYS A 466 8.95 -21.08 19.66
N LEU A 467 9.50 -21.74 18.64
CA LEU A 467 8.72 -22.33 17.55
C LEU A 467 8.71 -23.84 17.75
N ILE A 468 7.51 -24.41 17.84
CA ILE A 468 7.28 -25.82 18.11
C ILE A 468 6.61 -26.41 16.88
N ALA A 469 7.15 -27.52 16.36
CA ALA A 469 6.60 -28.26 15.23
C ALA A 469 5.39 -29.11 15.65
N ASN A 470 4.73 -29.73 14.67
CA ASN A 470 3.66 -30.69 14.93
C ASN A 470 4.16 -31.83 15.85
N ASP A 471 3.31 -32.23 16.80
CA ASP A 471 3.57 -33.21 17.85
C ASP A 471 4.78 -32.88 18.76
N GLY A 472 5.35 -31.67 18.68
CA GLY A 472 6.43 -31.20 19.53
C GLY A 472 5.97 -30.80 20.94
N VAL A 473 6.93 -30.53 21.83
CA VAL A 473 6.67 -30.09 23.21
C VAL A 473 7.44 -28.81 23.55
N GLU A 474 6.95 -28.03 24.53
CA GLU A 474 7.50 -26.71 24.87
C GLU A 474 8.93 -26.80 25.47
N GLU A 475 9.26 -27.93 26.09
CA GLU A 475 10.58 -28.21 26.68
C GLU A 475 11.63 -28.55 25.61
N ARG A 476 11.18 -28.93 24.41
CA ARG A 476 12.03 -29.29 23.27
C ARG A 476 11.50 -28.62 22.00
N PRO A 477 11.54 -27.27 21.92
CA PRO A 477 11.08 -26.57 20.73
C PRO A 477 11.98 -26.88 19.55
N MET A 478 11.43 -26.77 18.34
CA MET A 478 12.20 -26.88 17.10
C MET A 478 13.23 -25.74 17.03
N LEU A 479 12.80 -24.51 17.32
CA LEU A 479 13.67 -23.34 17.39
C LEU A 479 13.45 -22.57 18.69
N THR A 480 14.56 -22.13 19.30
CA THR A 480 14.58 -21.11 20.36
C THR A 480 15.03 -19.78 19.75
N LEU A 481 14.32 -18.70 20.06
CA LEU A 481 14.52 -17.36 19.51
C LEU A 481 14.87 -16.41 20.65
N GLU A 482 15.95 -15.66 20.51
CA GLU A 482 16.36 -14.65 21.49
C GLU A 482 16.75 -13.35 20.77
N GLY A 483 16.15 -12.24 21.16
CA GLY A 483 16.33 -10.96 20.48
C GLY A 483 16.07 -9.73 21.33
N ASN A 484 16.17 -8.58 20.69
CA ASN A 484 15.94 -7.27 21.31
C ASN A 484 14.91 -6.47 20.51
N LEU A 485 14.20 -5.58 21.20
CA LEU A 485 13.25 -4.66 20.60
C LEU A 485 13.96 -3.38 20.13
N LYS A 486 13.60 -2.87 18.95
CA LYS A 486 14.04 -1.57 18.42
C LYS A 486 12.86 -0.88 17.74
N GLY A 487 12.47 0.29 18.26
CA GLY A 487 11.23 0.95 17.82
C GLY A 487 10.03 0.03 18.05
N ASN A 488 9.21 -0.14 17.01
CA ASN A 488 8.07 -1.05 16.98
C ASN A 488 8.39 -2.40 16.32
N GLY A 489 9.66 -2.78 16.27
CA GLY A 489 10.12 -4.06 15.73
C GLY A 489 11.08 -4.78 16.67
N PHE A 490 11.50 -5.95 16.22
CA PHE A 490 12.47 -6.78 16.93
C PHE A 490 13.33 -7.58 15.97
N ALA A 491 14.53 -7.93 16.42
CA ALA A 491 15.43 -8.83 15.71
C ALA A 491 16.32 -9.58 16.70
N GLY A 492 16.81 -10.74 16.27
CA GLY A 492 17.65 -11.61 17.10
C GLY A 492 18.07 -12.87 16.36
N THR A 493 18.45 -13.89 17.11
CA THR A 493 18.91 -15.18 16.55
C THR A 493 17.95 -16.31 16.90
N ALA A 494 17.69 -17.17 15.92
CA ALA A 494 16.89 -18.38 16.02
C ALA A 494 17.80 -19.61 15.88
N LYS A 495 17.70 -20.57 16.81
CA LYS A 495 18.58 -21.75 16.85
C LYS A 495 17.83 -23.03 17.17
N THR A 496 18.23 -24.14 16.54
CA THR A 496 17.89 -25.49 17.00
C THR A 496 18.65 -25.83 18.29
N GLY A 497 18.19 -26.84 19.03
CA GLY A 497 19.00 -27.47 20.08
C GLY A 497 20.23 -28.19 19.50
N ASN A 498 21.15 -28.64 20.37
CA ASN A 498 22.40 -29.29 19.97
C ASN A 498 22.18 -30.53 19.07
N SER A 499 21.10 -31.29 19.32
CA SER A 499 20.72 -32.46 18.54
C SER A 499 20.07 -32.14 17.19
N GLY A 500 19.89 -30.85 16.85
CA GLY A 500 19.19 -30.41 15.65
C GLY A 500 17.69 -30.70 15.68
N PHE A 501 17.04 -30.60 14.51
CA PHE A 501 15.64 -30.95 14.29
C PHE A 501 15.52 -32.01 13.19
N ASN A 502 14.80 -33.09 13.44
CA ASN A 502 14.58 -34.14 12.45
C ASN A 502 13.40 -33.76 11.54
N LEU A 503 13.64 -33.62 10.24
CA LEU A 503 12.63 -33.30 9.23
C LEU A 503 11.62 -34.44 8.99
N ASP A 504 11.99 -35.68 9.31
CA ASP A 504 11.13 -36.85 9.20
C ASP A 504 11.23 -37.72 10.47
N PRO A 505 10.54 -37.33 11.55
CA PRO A 505 10.58 -38.06 12.82
C PRO A 505 9.90 -39.43 12.74
N LYS A 506 9.14 -39.72 11.68
CA LYS A 506 8.43 -40.99 11.50
C LYS A 506 9.21 -41.99 10.64
N SER A 507 10.34 -41.57 10.04
CA SER A 507 11.20 -42.46 9.25
C SER A 507 11.82 -43.57 10.08
N THR A 508 11.72 -44.80 9.57
CA THR A 508 12.37 -45.99 10.16
C THR A 508 13.85 -46.11 9.80
N ASN A 509 14.36 -45.29 8.87
CA ASN A 509 15.72 -45.39 8.33
C ASN A 509 16.69 -44.34 8.90
N GLY A 510 16.27 -43.62 9.95
CA GLY A 510 16.97 -42.45 10.48
C GLY A 510 16.64 -41.22 9.63
N GLY A 511 15.86 -40.29 10.19
CA GLY A 511 15.44 -39.08 9.48
C GLY A 511 16.56 -38.03 9.35
N THR A 512 16.43 -37.15 8.36
CA THR A 512 17.40 -36.08 8.11
C THR A 512 17.30 -35.01 9.20
N VAL A 513 18.43 -34.72 9.86
CA VAL A 513 18.52 -33.68 10.88
C VAL A 513 19.08 -32.39 10.29
N VAL A 514 18.44 -31.26 10.60
CA VAL A 514 18.92 -29.92 10.29
C VAL A 514 19.38 -29.17 11.54
N HIS A 515 20.39 -28.32 11.39
CA HIS A 515 20.93 -27.45 12.42
C HIS A 515 20.80 -25.99 11.97
N ILE A 516 19.83 -25.28 12.55
CA ILE A 516 19.57 -23.89 12.22
C ILE A 516 20.27 -22.99 13.24
N ASN A 517 20.96 -21.96 12.74
CA ASN A 517 21.47 -20.84 13.51
C ASN A 517 21.50 -19.61 12.61
N THR A 518 20.40 -18.86 12.57
CA THR A 518 20.22 -17.72 11.67
C THR A 518 19.49 -16.57 12.36
N GLN A 519 19.41 -15.42 11.70
CA GLN A 519 18.67 -14.28 12.22
C GLN A 519 17.16 -14.47 12.06
N PHE A 520 16.42 -13.85 12.97
CA PHE A 520 14.99 -13.60 12.83
C PHE A 520 14.69 -12.12 13.03
N GLU A 521 13.62 -11.65 12.41
CA GLU A 521 13.14 -10.28 12.53
C GLU A 521 11.63 -10.22 12.45
N GLY A 522 11.03 -9.16 12.99
CA GLY A 522 9.59 -8.97 12.95
C GLY A 522 9.12 -7.64 13.56
N GLY A 523 7.80 -7.57 13.72
CA GLY A 523 7.07 -6.38 14.11
C GLY A 523 5.98 -6.65 15.13
N PHE A 524 5.60 -5.59 15.85
CA PHE A 524 4.35 -5.54 16.61
C PHE A 524 3.28 -4.88 15.75
N TYR A 525 2.07 -5.44 15.76
CA TYR A 525 0.99 -5.04 14.85
C TYR A 525 -0.30 -4.70 15.58
N GLY A 526 -1.06 -3.82 14.95
CA GLY A 526 -2.36 -3.37 15.42
C GLY A 526 -2.30 -2.45 16.64
N PRO A 527 -3.47 -2.03 17.16
CA PRO A 527 -3.55 -1.19 18.34
C PRO A 527 -2.88 -1.87 19.53
N LYS A 528 -2.07 -1.10 20.27
CA LYS A 528 -1.41 -1.54 21.51
C LYS A 528 -0.61 -2.84 21.38
N ALA A 529 -0.01 -3.10 20.21
CA ALA A 529 0.71 -4.33 19.92
C ALA A 529 -0.09 -5.58 20.29
N THR A 530 -1.39 -5.64 19.96
CA THR A 530 -2.19 -6.85 20.24
C THR A 530 -1.73 -8.07 19.44
N GLU A 531 -0.95 -7.86 18.38
CA GLU A 531 -0.40 -8.91 17.53
C GLU A 531 1.11 -8.74 17.36
N LEU A 532 1.79 -9.84 17.08
CA LEU A 532 3.17 -9.84 16.59
C LEU A 532 3.33 -10.83 15.46
N GLY A 533 4.44 -10.74 14.76
CA GLY A 533 4.80 -11.66 13.69
C GLY A 533 6.08 -11.26 12.99
N GLY A 534 6.64 -12.20 12.25
CA GLY A 534 7.97 -12.03 11.67
C GLY A 534 8.40 -13.26 10.89
N ILE A 535 9.71 -13.34 10.66
CA ILE A 535 10.33 -14.41 9.88
C ILE A 535 11.65 -14.88 10.48
N VAL A 536 11.88 -16.19 10.44
CA VAL A 536 13.21 -16.82 10.52
C VAL A 536 13.62 -17.21 9.10
N HIS A 537 14.77 -16.72 8.62
CA HIS A 537 15.15 -16.91 7.21
C HIS A 537 16.64 -17.18 7.02
N SER A 538 16.98 -18.13 6.15
CA SER A 538 18.31 -18.34 5.59
C SER A 538 18.20 -19.07 4.25
N ALA A 539 18.87 -18.55 3.23
CA ALA A 539 18.93 -19.12 1.88
C ALA A 539 20.34 -19.63 1.49
N GLU A 540 21.29 -19.65 2.43
CA GLU A 540 22.68 -20.03 2.20
C GLU A 540 22.80 -21.50 1.75
N THR A 541 23.30 -21.73 0.54
CA THR A 541 23.27 -23.06 -0.10
C THR A 541 24.26 -24.08 0.46
N ASP A 542 25.28 -23.62 1.19
CA ASP A 542 26.28 -24.44 1.86
C ASP A 542 25.86 -24.89 3.28
N LYS A 543 24.70 -24.40 3.76
CA LYS A 543 24.14 -24.70 5.07
C LYS A 543 22.71 -25.23 4.96
N ASP A 544 22.16 -25.64 6.11
CA ASP A 544 20.73 -25.90 6.20
C ASP A 544 19.98 -24.58 6.05
N ARG A 545 18.96 -24.59 5.19
CA ARG A 545 18.17 -23.41 4.82
C ARG A 545 16.80 -23.46 5.46
N VAL A 546 16.22 -22.29 5.71
CA VAL A 546 14.94 -22.17 6.40
C VAL A 546 14.20 -20.93 5.95
N SER A 547 12.88 -21.04 5.85
CA SER A 547 11.97 -19.89 5.78
C SER A 547 10.73 -20.20 6.60
N ILE A 548 10.58 -19.52 7.73
CA ILE A 548 9.44 -19.70 8.63
C ILE A 548 8.84 -18.34 8.93
N THR A 549 7.62 -18.08 8.45
CA THR A 549 6.81 -16.94 8.90
C THR A 549 6.00 -17.34 10.13
N PHE A 550 5.92 -16.45 11.11
CA PHE A 550 5.19 -16.71 12.34
C PHE A 550 4.32 -15.52 12.73
N GLY A 551 3.27 -15.79 13.47
CA GLY A 551 2.41 -14.77 14.07
C GLY A 551 1.84 -15.23 15.41
N GLY A 552 1.46 -14.26 16.24
CA GLY A 552 0.91 -14.52 17.56
C GLY A 552 -0.01 -13.42 18.06
N LYS A 553 -1.04 -13.81 18.80
CA LYS A 553 -1.98 -12.92 19.48
C LYS A 553 -1.55 -12.73 20.92
N ARG A 554 -1.62 -11.49 21.41
CA ARG A 554 -1.38 -11.17 22.82
C ARG A 554 -2.32 -11.97 23.71
N GLN A 555 -1.81 -12.41 24.86
CA GLN A 555 -2.56 -13.14 25.88
C GLN A 555 -2.84 -12.27 27.10
N ILE A 556 -3.98 -12.53 27.73
CA ILE A 556 -4.36 -12.03 29.06
C ILE A 556 -4.66 -13.21 29.98
N GLU A 557 -4.60 -12.98 31.29
CA GLU A 557 -5.09 -13.97 32.26
C GLU A 557 -6.60 -14.12 32.13
N LYS A 558 -7.07 -15.36 32.27
CA LYS A 558 -8.48 -15.74 32.12
C LYS A 558 -9.32 -15.38 33.33
#